data_AF-A0A136HDJ2-F1
#
_entry.id   AF-A0A136HDJ2-F1
#
_cell.length_a   1.000
_cell.length_b   1.000
_cell.length_c   1.000
_cell.angle_alpha   90.00
_cell.angle_beta   90.00
_cell.angle_gamma   90.00
#
_symmetry.space_group_name_H-M   'P 1'
#
loop_
_entity.id
_entity.type
_entity.pdbx_description
1 polymer ?
#
loop_
_entity_poly.entity_id
_entity_poly.type
_entity_poly.pdbx_seq_one_letter_code
_entity_poly.pdbx_strand_id
1 'polypeptide(L)'
;MSCEAAQACLLTKALNELAEQDDEVQAILIENLADWQSSVAEVFRQAITAGELTGKRSAEKLSRFFIMGIYGLRTYAQTHPEAEIMHELAEQLFSDLCQ
;
A
#
# COMPACT_ATOMS: atom_id res chain seq x y z
N MET A 1 9.82 25.16 -9.56
CA MET A 1 8.65 24.82 -8.74
C MET A 1 7.67 24.08 -9.59
N SER A 2 7.58 22.77 -9.42
CA SER A 2 6.37 22.01 -9.77
C SER A 2 6.37 20.81 -8.83
N CYS A 3 5.72 20.98 -7.68
CA CYS A 3 5.12 19.84 -7.03
C CYS A 3 4.07 19.35 -8.03
N GLU A 4 4.42 18.38 -8.86
CA GLU A 4 3.41 17.52 -9.45
C GLU A 4 2.69 16.86 -8.28
N ALA A 5 1.57 17.50 -7.91
CA ALA A 5 0.65 17.07 -6.90
C ALA A 5 0.48 15.56 -7.03
N ALA A 6 0.73 14.86 -5.92
CA ALA A 6 0.43 13.46 -5.67
C ALA A 6 -0.41 12.87 -6.79
N GLN A 7 0.25 12.30 -7.82
CA GLN A 7 -0.44 11.63 -8.91
C GLN A 7 -1.16 10.47 -8.23
N ALA A 8 -2.44 10.69 -7.94
CA ALA A 8 -3.23 9.74 -7.19
C ALA A 8 -3.05 8.39 -7.86
N CYS A 9 -2.71 7.38 -7.08
CA CYS A 9 -2.50 6.05 -7.62
C CYS A 9 -3.75 5.66 -8.41
N LEU A 10 -3.58 5.42 -9.71
CA LEU A 10 -4.67 5.07 -10.61
C LEU A 10 -5.51 3.94 -10.04
N LEU A 11 -4.86 3.00 -9.33
CA LEU A 11 -5.48 1.90 -8.63
C LEU A 11 -6.42 2.35 -7.50
N THR A 12 -6.01 3.28 -6.65
CA THR A 12 -6.83 3.80 -5.54
C THR A 12 -8.00 4.63 -6.06
N LYS A 13 -7.80 5.40 -7.14
CA LYS A 13 -8.89 6.12 -7.79
C LYS A 13 -9.89 5.18 -8.45
N ALA A 14 -9.41 4.19 -9.21
CA ALA A 14 -10.26 3.23 -9.87
C ALA A 14 -11.04 2.36 -8.87
N LEU A 15 -10.43 2.01 -7.73
CA LEU A 15 -11.13 1.36 -6.62
C LEU A 15 -12.28 2.19 -6.04
N ASN A 16 -12.07 3.51 -5.87
CA ASN A 16 -13.05 4.38 -5.24
C ASN A 16 -14.14 4.90 -6.20
N GLU A 17 -13.83 5.05 -7.50
CA GLU A 17 -14.71 5.69 -8.49
C GLU A 17 -15.37 4.70 -9.46
N LEU A 18 -14.71 3.55 -9.73
CA LEU A 18 -15.04 2.66 -10.86
C LEU A 18 -15.61 1.30 -10.43
N ALA A 19 -15.42 0.91 -9.17
CA ALA A 19 -15.89 -0.37 -8.64
C ALA A 19 -17.43 -0.52 -8.60
N GLU A 20 -18.18 0.56 -8.78
CA GLU A 20 -19.65 0.56 -8.77
C GLU A 20 -20.29 0.67 -10.17
N GLN A 21 -19.51 0.87 -11.24
CA GLN A 21 -20.04 1.29 -12.54
C GLN A 21 -19.88 0.26 -13.68
N ASP A 22 -18.95 -0.70 -13.57
CA ASP A 22 -18.69 -1.70 -14.61
C ASP A 22 -18.03 -2.97 -14.03
N ASP A 23 -18.72 -4.11 -14.16
CA ASP A 23 -18.31 -5.41 -13.60
C ASP A 23 -17.01 -5.96 -14.23
N GLU A 24 -16.77 -5.70 -15.52
CA GLU A 24 -15.57 -6.15 -16.23
C GLU A 24 -14.34 -5.36 -15.76
N VAL A 25 -14.51 -4.05 -15.62
CA VAL A 25 -13.46 -3.17 -15.10
C VAL A 25 -13.16 -3.49 -13.63
N GLN A 26 -14.19 -3.77 -12.84
CA GLN A 26 -14.02 -4.19 -11.44
C GLN A 26 -13.21 -5.50 -11.33
N ALA A 27 -13.48 -6.48 -12.19
CA ALA A 27 -12.73 -7.74 -12.22
C ALA A 27 -11.25 -7.52 -12.53
N ILE A 28 -10.93 -6.71 -13.54
CA ILE A 28 -9.55 -6.36 -13.91
C ILE A 28 -8.84 -5.64 -12.75
N LEU A 29 -9.52 -4.74 -12.05
CA LEU A 29 -8.95 -4.04 -10.90
C LEU A 29 -8.64 -5.01 -9.74
N ILE A 30 -9.55 -5.93 -9.45
CA ILE A 30 -9.36 -6.96 -8.42
C ILE A 30 -8.18 -7.86 -8.76
N GLU A 31 -8.03 -8.28 -10.02
CA GLU A 31 -6.91 -9.10 -10.47
C GLU A 31 -5.58 -8.35 -10.30
N ASN A 32 -5.49 -7.10 -10.76
CA ASN A 32 -4.29 -6.28 -10.58
C ASN A 32 -3.93 -6.06 -9.11
N LEU A 33 -4.93 -5.91 -8.23
CA LEU A 33 -4.72 -5.81 -6.78
C LEU A 33 -4.17 -7.11 -6.19
N ALA A 34 -4.72 -8.24 -6.61
CA ALA A 34 -4.27 -9.55 -6.17
C ALA A 34 -2.81 -9.81 -6.61
N ASP A 35 -2.47 -9.48 -7.85
CA ASP A 35 -1.12 -9.61 -8.39
C ASP A 35 -0.13 -8.70 -7.67
N TRP A 36 -0.53 -7.46 -7.41
CA TRP A 36 0.28 -6.53 -6.63
C TRP A 36 0.51 -7.04 -5.20
N GLN A 37 -0.55 -7.51 -4.52
CA GLN A 37 -0.43 -8.07 -3.17
C GLN A 37 0.46 -9.32 -3.15
N SER A 38 0.34 -10.19 -4.15
CA SER A 38 1.18 -11.38 -4.30
C SER A 38 2.66 -11.00 -4.48
N SER A 39 2.93 -10.02 -5.35
CA SER A 39 4.29 -9.53 -5.61
C SER A 39 4.93 -8.93 -4.35
N VAL A 40 4.17 -8.13 -3.59
CA VAL A 40 4.62 -7.58 -2.30
C VAL A 40 4.84 -8.68 -1.27
N ALA A 41 3.95 -9.68 -1.20
CA ALA A 41 4.11 -10.81 -0.30
C ALA A 41 5.38 -11.60 -0.62
N GLU A 42 5.76 -11.73 -1.88
CA GLU A 42 6.99 -12.42 -2.25
C GLU A 42 8.25 -11.69 -1.76
N VAL A 43 8.26 -10.34 -1.78
CA VAL A 43 9.34 -9.56 -1.18
C VAL A 43 9.43 -9.81 0.32
N PHE A 44 8.30 -9.85 1.04
CA PHE A 44 8.32 -10.20 2.47
C PHE A 44 8.77 -11.64 2.71
N ARG A 45 8.43 -12.58 1.82
CA ARG A 45 8.88 -13.98 1.91
C ARG A 45 10.40 -14.08 1.78
N GLN A 46 11.00 -13.30 0.89
CA GLN A 46 12.44 -13.20 0.72
C GLN A 46 13.10 -12.64 1.99
N ALA A 47 12.59 -11.52 2.53
CA ALA A 47 13.12 -10.90 3.75
C ALA A 47 13.03 -11.82 4.97
N ILE A 48 11.91 -12.55 5.14
CA ILE A 48 11.75 -13.57 6.20
C ILE A 48 12.79 -14.68 6.03
N THR A 49 12.96 -15.18 4.80
CA THR A 49 13.91 -16.27 4.50
C THR A 49 15.35 -15.84 4.75
N ALA A 50 15.67 -14.57 4.50
CA ALA A 50 16.96 -13.95 4.78
C ALA A 50 17.18 -13.62 6.27
N GLY A 51 16.16 -13.74 7.12
CA GLY A 51 16.24 -13.40 8.55
C GLY A 51 16.31 -11.90 8.83
N GLU A 52 15.84 -11.07 7.89
CA GLU A 52 15.85 -9.60 8.00
C GLU A 52 14.73 -9.06 8.89
N LEU A 53 13.67 -9.86 9.11
CA LEU A 53 12.52 -9.49 9.94
C LEU A 53 12.54 -10.27 11.25
N THR A 54 12.19 -9.59 12.35
CA THR A 54 12.26 -10.17 13.69
C THR A 54 10.95 -10.79 14.18
N GLY A 55 9.85 -10.54 13.46
CA GLY A 55 8.50 -10.95 13.83
C GLY A 55 8.06 -12.34 13.40
N LYS A 56 6.85 -12.71 13.84
CA LYS A 56 6.19 -14.00 13.50
C LYS A 56 5.06 -13.86 12.47
N ARG A 57 4.89 -12.67 11.88
CA ARG A 57 3.84 -12.41 10.89
C ARG A 57 4.22 -13.10 9.58
N SER A 58 3.23 -13.70 8.92
CA SER A 58 3.46 -14.29 7.60
C SER A 58 3.65 -13.21 6.55
N ALA A 59 4.29 -13.56 5.44
CA ALA A 59 4.47 -12.68 4.28
C ALA A 59 3.14 -12.08 3.80
N GLU A 60 2.06 -12.87 3.81
CA GLU A 60 0.72 -12.43 3.40
C GLU A 60 0.12 -11.42 4.38
N LYS A 61 0.34 -11.61 5.70
CA LYS A 61 -0.11 -10.64 6.71
C LYS A 61 0.65 -9.32 6.60
N LEU A 62 1.96 -9.38 6.40
CA LEU A 62 2.82 -8.20 6.20
C LEU A 62 2.43 -7.44 4.94
N SER A 63 2.23 -8.14 3.82
CA SER A 63 1.79 -7.55 2.55
C SER A 63 0.47 -6.82 2.69
N ARG A 64 -0.56 -7.46 3.27
CA ARG A 64 -1.87 -6.83 3.51
C ARG A 64 -1.77 -5.60 4.41
N PHE A 65 -0.99 -5.69 5.49
CA PHE A 65 -0.80 -4.57 6.41
C PHE A 65 -0.09 -3.39 5.73
N PHE A 66 0.98 -3.65 4.97
CA PHE A 66 1.71 -2.64 4.21
C PHE A 66 0.81 -1.94 3.19
N ILE A 67 0.08 -2.71 2.38
CA ILE A 67 -0.82 -2.18 1.34
C ILE A 67 -1.93 -1.34 1.97
N MET A 68 -2.56 -1.82 3.05
CA MET A 68 -3.55 -1.06 3.81
C MET A 68 -2.94 0.26 4.34
N GLY A 69 -1.72 0.22 4.86
CA GLY A 69 -1.00 1.40 5.32
C GLY A 69 -0.76 2.41 4.20
N ILE A 70 -0.30 1.97 3.02
CA ILE A 70 -0.08 2.83 1.85
C ILE A 70 -1.39 3.50 1.40
N TYR A 71 -2.51 2.78 1.41
CA TYR A 71 -3.82 3.36 1.11
C TYR A 71 -4.24 4.39 2.16
N GLY A 72 -4.08 4.08 3.45
CA GLY A 72 -4.36 5.01 4.54
C GLY A 72 -3.54 6.30 4.42
N LEU A 73 -2.24 6.19 4.19
CA LEU A 73 -1.34 7.34 4.01
C LEU A 73 -1.72 8.18 2.80
N ARG A 74 -2.02 7.55 1.64
CA ARG A 74 -2.43 8.28 0.44
C ARG A 74 -3.77 8.99 0.61
N THR A 75 -4.74 8.37 1.28
CA THR A 75 -6.02 9.01 1.61
C THR A 75 -5.81 10.17 2.58
N TYR A 76 -5.00 9.98 3.63
CA TYR A 76 -4.73 11.03 4.61
C TYR A 76 -4.00 12.23 4.00
N ALA A 77 -3.08 12.01 3.06
CA ALA A 77 -2.38 13.06 2.34
C ALA A 77 -3.33 14.02 1.58
N GLN A 78 -4.55 13.58 1.22
CA GLN A 78 -5.57 14.44 0.59
C GLN A 78 -6.11 15.52 1.54
N THR A 79 -5.91 15.35 2.84
CA THR A 79 -6.25 16.38 3.85
C THR A 79 -5.18 17.48 3.95
N HIS A 80 -4.12 17.39 3.15
CA HIS A 80 -2.97 18.31 3.14
C HIS A 80 -2.30 18.47 4.52
N PRO A 81 -1.95 17.38 5.21
CA PRO A 81 -1.18 17.45 6.45
C PRO A 81 0.22 18.02 6.19
N GLU A 82 0.89 18.46 7.26
CA GLU A 82 2.28 18.89 7.18
C GLU A 82 3.18 17.75 6.69
N ALA A 83 4.21 18.09 5.90
CA ALA A 83 5.09 17.10 5.29
C ALA A 83 5.82 16.24 6.34
N GLU A 84 6.14 16.82 7.50
CA GLU A 84 6.76 16.13 8.62
C GLU A 84 5.85 15.03 9.18
N ILE A 85 4.55 15.31 9.37
CA ILE A 85 3.56 14.33 9.82
C ILE A 85 3.47 13.16 8.82
N MET A 86 3.48 13.44 7.52
CA MET A 86 3.47 12.37 6.51
C MET A 86 4.72 11.50 6.55
N HIS A 87 5.86 12.10 6.82
CA HIS A 87 7.13 11.40 6.94
C HIS A 87 7.12 10.49 8.17
N GLU A 88 6.75 11.01 9.34
CA GLU A 88 6.64 10.25 10.58
C GLU A 88 5.72 9.03 10.44
N LEU A 89 4.54 9.21 9.83
CA LEU A 89 3.59 8.11 9.62
C LEU A 89 4.12 7.05 8.65
N ALA A 90 4.86 7.46 7.62
CA ALA A 90 5.50 6.52 6.69
C ALA A 90 6.63 5.73 7.36
N GLU A 91 7.46 6.39 8.17
CA GLU A 91 8.51 5.75 8.96
C GLU A 91 7.92 4.78 9.99
N GLN A 92 6.84 5.17 10.68
CA GLN A 92 6.15 4.30 11.63
C GLN A 92 5.61 3.04 10.95
N LEU A 93 4.95 3.19 9.79
CA LEU A 93 4.46 2.04 9.02
C LEU A 93 5.60 1.08 8.65
N PHE A 94 6.75 1.61 8.25
CA PHE A 94 7.93 0.80 7.93
C PHE A 94 8.51 0.09 9.15
N SER A 95 8.71 0.82 10.26
CA SER A 95 9.20 0.25 11.53
C SER A 95 8.29 -0.87 12.02
N ASP A 96 6.98 -0.66 11.95
CA ASP A 96 5.97 -1.64 12.34
C ASP A 96 5.99 -2.90 11.47
N LEU A 97 6.60 -2.90 10.28
CA LEU A 97 6.75 -4.08 9.42
C LEU A 97 8.01 -4.90 9.74
N CYS A 98 9.03 -4.29 10.33
CA CYS A 98 10.30 -4.94 10.67
C CYS A 98 10.24 -5.77 11.98
N GLN A 99 9.24 -5.51 12.82
CA GLN A 99 9.01 -6.18 14.11
C GLN A 99 8.26 -7.52 13.99
#